data_AF-A0A7X7KYI8-F1
#
_entry.id   AF-A0A7X7KYI8-F1
#
_cell.length_a   1.000
_cell.length_b   1.000
_cell.length_c   1.000
_cell.angle_alpha   90.00
_cell.angle_beta   90.00
_cell.angle_gamma   90.00
#
_symmetry.space_group_name_H-M   'P 1'
#
loop_
_entity.id
_entity.type
_entity.pdbx_description
1 polymer ?
#
loop_
_entity_poly.entity_id
_entity_poly.type
_entity_poly.pdbx_seq_one_letter_code
_entity_poly.pdbx_strand_id
1 'polypeptide(L)' 'MSQHRSLKGSSKITAKRNVLKRFERINLLAARGQWKAGDRGLGLRKTKPAE' A
#
# COMPACT_ATOMS: atom_id res chain seq x y z
N MET A 1 7.95 35.18 3.28
CA MET A 1 7.08 34.82 2.13
C MET A 1 6.04 33.84 2.61
N SER A 2 4.78 34.27 2.71
CA SER A 2 3.67 33.44 3.21
C SER A 2 3.04 32.70 2.02
N GLN A 3 2.89 31.38 2.12
CA GLN A 3 2.26 30.58 1.06
C GLN A 3 0.75 30.88 1.04
N HIS A 4 0.23 31.33 -0.11
CA HIS A 4 -1.17 31.69 -0.28
C HIS A 4 -2.10 30.51 0.07
N ARG A 5 -3.21 30.78 0.76
CA ARG A 5 -4.09 29.76 1.37
C ARG A 5 -4.69 28.77 0.35
N SER A 6 -4.84 29.20 -0.91
CA SER A 6 -5.28 28.34 -2.03
C SER A 6 -4.23 27.34 -2.51
N LEU A 7 -2.95 27.58 -2.21
CA LEU A 7 -1.83 26.69 -2.55
C LEU A 7 -1.52 25.70 -1.42
N LYS A 8 -2.24 25.76 -0.29
CA LYS A 8 -2.22 24.68 0.69
C LYS A 8 -2.86 23.46 0.05
N GLY A 9 -2.02 22.59 -0.52
CA GLY A 9 -2.44 21.30 -1.05
C GLY A 9 -3.30 20.60 0.00
N SER A 10 -4.52 20.23 -0.39
CA SER A 10 -5.38 19.37 0.42
C SER A 10 -4.54 18.16 0.84
N SER A 11 -4.24 18.03 2.13
CA SER A 11 -3.43 16.95 2.71
C SER A 11 -4.12 15.58 2.63
N LYS A 12 -5.05 15.38 1.68
CA LYS A 12 -5.84 14.18 1.45
C LYS A 12 -5.43 13.42 0.18
N ILE A 13 -4.28 13.71 -0.40
CA ILE A 13 -3.74 12.83 -1.45
C ILE A 13 -3.05 11.67 -0.74
N THR A 14 -3.81 10.65 -0.34
CA THR A 14 -3.23 9.32 -0.15
C THR A 14 -2.75 8.92 -1.54
N ALA A 15 -1.45 9.07 -1.80
CA ALA A 15 -0.88 8.77 -3.11
C ALA A 15 -1.36 7.37 -3.53
N LYS A 16 -2.13 7.30 -4.63
CA LYS A 16 -2.57 6.04 -5.24
C LYS A 16 -1.33 5.35 -5.80
N ARG A 17 -0.61 4.66 -4.93
CA ARG A 17 0.65 3.99 -5.26
C ARG A 17 0.32 2.65 -5.89
N ASN A 18 0.78 2.44 -7.12
CA ASN A 18 0.64 1.16 -7.82
C ASN A 18 1.48 0.03 -7.18
N VAL A 19 2.53 0.40 -6.46
CA VAL A 19 3.47 -0.54 -5.84
C VAL A 19 3.21 -0.62 -4.34
N LEU A 20 2.72 -1.77 -3.91
CA LEU A 20 2.56 -2.11 -2.51
C LEU A 20 3.90 -2.52 -1.89
N LYS A 21 4.14 -2.08 -0.66
CA LYS A 21 5.25 -2.54 0.17
C LYS A 21 5.06 -4.02 0.52
N ARG A 22 6.16 -4.70 0.86
CA ARG A 22 6.16 -6.13 1.15
C ARG A 22 5.17 -6.51 2.25
N PHE A 23 5.13 -5.78 3.36
CA PHE A 23 4.19 -6.04 4.46
C PHE A 23 2.72 -5.82 4.03
N GLU A 24 2.44 -4.83 3.19
CA GLU A 24 1.12 -4.60 2.61
C GLU A 24 0.70 -5.79 1.72
N ARG A 25 1.65 -6.35 0.95
CA ARG A 25 1.43 -7.56 0.16
C ARG A 25 1.19 -8.80 1.03
N ILE A 26 1.91 -8.95 2.14
CA ILE A 26 1.69 -10.06 3.09
C ILE A 26 0.29 -9.97 3.68
N ASN A 27 -0.12 -8.80 4.16
CA ASN A 27 -1.47 -8.59 4.73
C ASN A 27 -2.56 -8.89 3.69
N LEU A 28 -2.36 -8.43 2.45
CA LEU A 28 -3.29 -8.69 1.35
C LEU A 28 -3.36 -10.18 0.98
N LEU A 29 -2.23 -10.89 0.96
CA LEU A 29 -2.22 -12.33 0.71
C LEU A 29 -2.82 -13.13 1.87
N ALA A 30 -2.57 -12.70 3.12
CA ALA A 30 -3.16 -13.29 4.31
C ALA A 30 -4.69 -13.14 4.31
N ALA A 31 -5.20 -11.94 3.98
CA ALA A 31 -6.63 -11.69 3.82
C ALA A 31 -7.27 -12.54 2.70
N ARG A 32 -6.48 -12.92 1.68
CA ARG A 32 -6.91 -13.84 0.61
C ARG A 32 -6.69 -15.33 0.93
N GLY A 33 -6.18 -15.66 2.12
CA GLY A 33 -5.83 -17.03 2.51
C GLY A 33 -4.67 -17.65 1.73
N GLN A 34 -3.91 -16.85 0.99
CA GLN A 34 -2.80 -17.28 0.12
C GLN A 34 -1.44 -17.22 0.82
N TRP A 35 -1.40 -16.77 2.06
CA TRP A 35 -0.22 -16.69 2.91
C TRP A 35 -0.63 -16.95 4.36
N LYS A 36 0.12 -17.80 5.07
CA LYS A 36 -0.14 -18.18 6.47
C LYS A 36 0.98 -17.67 7.38
N ALA A 37 0.66 -17.49 8.66
CA ALA A 37 1.66 -17.15 9.66
C ALA A 37 2.75 -18.23 9.72
N GLY A 38 4.00 -17.83 9.54
CA GLY A 38 5.15 -18.74 9.43
C GLY A 38 5.66 -18.95 8.00
N ASP A 39 4.87 -18.62 6.98
CA ASP A 39 5.35 -18.63 5.59
C ASP A 39 6.41 -17.55 5.36
N ARG A 40 7.31 -17.79 4.39
CA ARG A 40 8.38 -16.83 4.08
C ARG A 40 7.79 -15.53 3.54
N GLY A 41 8.26 -14.39 4.05
CA GLY A 41 7.90 -13.05 3.54
C GLY A 41 8.63 -12.65 2.24
N LEU A 42 9.45 -13.54 1.69
CA LEU A 42 10.22 -13.37 0.45
C LEU A 42 9.60 -14.22 -0.67
N GLY A 43 9.80 -13.83 -1.94
CA GLY A 43 9.27 -14.60 -3.08
C GLY A 43 7.75 -14.59 -3.22
N LEU A 44 7.07 -13.59 -2.64
CA LEU A 44 5.60 -13.51 -2.64
C LEU A 44 5.03 -13.49 -4.07
N ARG A 45 3.91 -14.22 -4.27
CA ARG A 45 3.15 -14.27 -5.52
C ARG A 45 2.74 -12.86 -5.96
N LYS A 46 2.67 -12.61 -7.28
CA LYS A 46 2.29 -11.29 -7.81
C LYS A 46 0.88 -10.92 -7.35
N THR A 47 0.75 -9.73 -6.75
CA THR A 47 -0.50 -9.23 -6.18
C THR A 47 -0.95 -7.98 -6.91
N LYS A 48 -2.21 -7.94 -7.35
CA LYS A 48 -2.88 -6.68 -7.68
C LYS A 48 -3.40 -6.02 -6.39
N PRO A 49 -3.25 -4.69 -6.21
CA PRO A 49 -3.89 -3.97 -5.12
C PRO A 49 -5.41 -4.17 -5.18
N ALA A 50 -6.07 -4.17 -4.02
CA ALA A 50 -7.52 -4.08 -3.97
C ALA A 50 -7.93 -2.66 -4.44
N GLU A 51 -9.00 -2.58 -5.23
CA GLU A 51 -9.54 -1.30 -5.70
C GLU A 51 -10.11 -0.44 -4.57
#